data_AF-A0A537BT08-F1
#
_entry.id   AF-A0A537BT08-F1
#
_cell.length_a   1.000
_cell.length_b   1.000
_cell.length_c   1.000
_cell.angle_alpha   90.00
_cell.angle_beta   90.00
_cell.angle_gamma   90.00
#
_symmetry.space_group_name_H-M   'P 1'
#
loop_
_entity.id
_entity.type
_entity.pdbx_description
1 polymer ?
#
loop_
_entity_poly.entity_id
_entity_poly.type
_entity_poly.pdbx_seq_one_letter_code
_entity_poly.pdbx_strand_id
1 'polypeptide(L)'
;AFFWVGGLPTAAITDLASTPGVKIKLIDHADLVPAMNRKYGNLYVQDVIPKDMYRGMDADNKQATVMNLLVTHQNMDEKTAYSIVKAIFEHKEELVRVHKEAENFRLENQKKEASPIPWHPGAVKYFSEKGIKLQ
;
A
#
# COMPACT_ATOMS: atom_id res chain seq x y z
N ALA A 1 10.60 -21.87 -1.23
CA ALA A 1 9.69 -20.84 -0.69
C ALA A 1 10.47 -19.53 -0.59
N PHE A 2 9.81 -18.39 -0.80
CA PHE A 2 10.40 -17.06 -0.64
C PHE A 2 9.37 -16.13 0.01
N PHE A 3 9.85 -15.01 0.54
CA PHE A 3 9.00 -13.95 1.07
C PHE A 3 8.86 -12.83 0.05
N TRP A 4 7.67 -12.26 -0.04
CA TRP A 4 7.38 -11.15 -0.94
C TRP A 4 6.47 -10.14 -0.22
N VAL A 5 6.72 -8.86 -0.50
CA VAL A 5 5.89 -7.73 -0.08
C VAL A 5 5.72 -6.86 -1.32
N GLY A 6 4.47 -6.59 -1.69
CA GLY A 6 4.18 -5.77 -2.87
C GLY A 6 2.69 -5.53 -3.05
N GLY A 7 2.37 -4.61 -3.96
CA GLY A 7 0.98 -4.33 -4.37
C GLY A 7 0.42 -5.42 -5.27
N LEU A 8 -0.91 -5.48 -5.35
CA LEU A 8 -1.60 -6.49 -6.13
C LEU A 8 -2.07 -5.93 -7.49
N PRO A 9 -1.95 -6.71 -8.58
CA PRO A 9 -1.13 -7.91 -8.72
C PRO A 9 0.36 -7.56 -8.86
N THR A 10 1.26 -8.43 -8.37
CA THR A 10 2.70 -8.33 -8.65
C THR A 10 3.07 -9.20 -9.84
N ALA A 11 3.69 -8.59 -10.86
CA ALA A 11 4.04 -9.25 -12.12
C ALA A 11 4.84 -10.55 -11.96
N ALA A 12 5.88 -10.56 -11.11
CA ALA A 12 6.70 -11.75 -10.89
C ALA A 12 5.90 -12.94 -10.30
N ILE A 13 4.88 -12.66 -9.47
CA ILE A 13 4.00 -13.69 -8.92
C ILE A 13 3.05 -14.19 -10.00
N THR A 14 2.51 -13.29 -10.82
CA THR A 14 1.67 -13.62 -11.98
C THR A 14 2.40 -14.52 -12.98
N ASP A 15 3.66 -14.22 -13.29
CA ASP A 15 4.48 -14.99 -14.22
C ASP A 15 4.76 -16.39 -13.67
N LEU A 16 5.16 -16.48 -12.39
CA LEU A 16 5.36 -17.76 -11.71
C LEU A 16 4.09 -18.62 -11.69
N ALA A 17 2.95 -18.00 -11.36
CA ALA A 17 1.63 -18.64 -11.32
C ALA A 17 1.16 -19.13 -12.71
N SER A 18 1.65 -18.50 -13.78
CA SER A 18 1.30 -18.81 -15.17
C SER A 18 2.25 -19.81 -15.82
N THR A 19 3.36 -20.15 -15.17
CA THR A 19 4.36 -21.08 -15.68
C THR A 19 3.74 -22.50 -15.80
N PRO A 20 3.80 -23.14 -16.99
CA PRO A 20 3.23 -24.48 -17.18
C PRO A 20 3.78 -25.50 -16.17
N GLY A 21 2.89 -26.28 -15.55
CA GLY A 21 3.26 -27.30 -14.56
C GLY A 21 3.62 -26.76 -13.17
N VAL A 22 3.64 -25.45 -12.97
CA VAL A 22 3.87 -24.84 -11.65
C VAL A 22 2.54 -24.62 -10.93
N LYS A 23 2.47 -25.05 -9.67
CA LYS A 23 1.38 -24.71 -8.75
C LYS A 23 1.93 -23.82 -7.64
N ILE A 24 1.40 -22.61 -7.53
CA ILE A 24 1.72 -21.72 -6.41
C ILE A 24 0.80 -22.01 -5.22
N LYS A 25 1.30 -21.76 -4.01
CA LYS A 25 0.50 -21.77 -2.79
C LYS A 25 0.93 -20.59 -1.92
N LEU A 26 0.00 -19.70 -1.63
CA LEU A 26 0.19 -18.66 -0.63
C LEU A 26 -0.15 -19.24 0.75
N ILE A 27 0.64 -18.87 1.75
CA ILE A 27 0.54 -19.40 3.11
C ILE A 27 -0.09 -18.35 4.00
N ASP A 28 -1.15 -18.73 4.71
CA ASP A 28 -1.83 -17.86 5.66
C ASP A 28 -0.89 -17.51 6.83
N HIS A 29 -0.90 -16.25 7.22
CA HIS A 29 -0.10 -15.73 8.32
C HIS A 29 -0.70 -14.47 8.97
N ALA A 30 -1.95 -14.13 8.68
CA ALA A 30 -2.67 -13.02 9.31
C ALA A 30 -2.77 -13.17 10.84
N ASP A 31 -2.77 -14.40 11.36
CA ASP A 31 -2.80 -14.72 12.79
C ASP A 31 -1.55 -14.21 13.54
N LEU A 32 -0.45 -13.94 12.83
CA LEU A 32 0.76 -13.38 13.40
C LEU A 32 0.66 -11.86 13.66
N VAL A 33 -0.29 -11.17 13.02
CA VAL A 33 -0.44 -9.69 13.13
C VAL A 33 -0.52 -9.20 14.58
N PRO A 34 -1.33 -9.79 15.50
CA PRO A 34 -1.36 -9.34 16.89
C PRO A 34 -0.01 -9.49 17.60
N ALA A 35 0.74 -10.56 17.34
CA ALA A 35 2.05 -10.79 17.94
C ALA A 35 3.09 -9.80 17.40
N MET A 36 3.05 -9.54 16.09
CA MET A 36 3.90 -8.53 15.45
C MET A 36 3.60 -7.13 15.99
N ASN A 37 2.32 -6.76 16.12
CA ASN A 37 1.95 -5.45 16.65
C ASN A 37 2.32 -5.27 18.13
N ARG A 38 2.24 -6.32 18.96
CA ARG A 38 2.74 -6.27 20.35
C ARG A 38 4.23 -5.99 20.42
N LYS A 39 5.02 -6.50 19.46
CA LYS A 39 6.48 -6.38 19.45
C LYS A 39 6.98 -5.11 18.76
N TYR A 40 6.33 -4.71 17.68
CA TYR A 40 6.83 -3.69 16.75
C TYR A 40 5.93 -2.44 16.63
N GLY A 41 4.84 -2.39 17.38
CA GLY A 41 3.83 -1.33 17.28
C GLY A 41 2.77 -1.63 16.23
N ASN A 42 1.68 -0.86 16.25
CA ASN A 42 0.47 -1.10 15.45
C ASN A 42 0.64 -0.74 13.96
N LEU A 43 1.55 -1.45 13.28
CA LEU A 43 1.96 -1.20 11.90
C LEU A 43 1.39 -2.23 10.91
N TYR A 44 1.01 -3.40 11.42
CA TYR A 44 0.53 -4.52 10.61
C TYR A 44 -0.98 -4.65 10.72
N VAL A 45 -1.64 -4.96 9.60
CA VAL A 45 -3.08 -5.23 9.56
C VAL A 45 -3.32 -6.61 8.96
N GLN A 46 -4.41 -7.25 9.38
CA GLN A 46 -4.88 -8.47 8.72
C GLN A 46 -5.58 -8.09 7.42
N ASP A 47 -5.28 -8.83 6.36
CA ASP A 47 -5.81 -8.56 5.03
C ASP A 47 -5.96 -9.86 4.23
N VAL A 48 -6.57 -9.75 3.06
CA VAL A 48 -6.90 -10.91 2.21
C VAL A 48 -6.41 -10.68 0.79
N ILE A 49 -5.65 -11.65 0.26
CA ILE A 49 -5.41 -11.79 -1.18
C ILE A 49 -6.52 -12.69 -1.73
N PRO A 50 -7.42 -12.17 -2.57
CA PRO A 50 -8.52 -12.97 -3.14
C PRO A 50 -8.01 -14.16 -3.97
N LYS A 51 -8.74 -15.27 -3.98
CA LYS A 51 -8.40 -16.49 -4.73
C LYS A 51 -8.25 -16.28 -6.24
N ASP A 52 -8.86 -15.25 -6.80
CA ASP A 52 -8.80 -14.94 -8.23
C ASP A 52 -7.62 -14.02 -8.58
N MET A 53 -6.82 -13.61 -7.59
CA MET A 53 -5.69 -12.71 -7.79
C MET A 53 -4.58 -13.33 -8.65
N TYR A 54 -4.25 -14.61 -8.41
CA TYR A 54 -3.23 -15.32 -9.17
C TYR A 54 -3.74 -16.71 -9.58
N ARG A 55 -3.33 -17.16 -10.77
CA ARG A 55 -3.69 -18.48 -11.29
C ARG A 55 -3.21 -19.59 -10.33
N GLY A 56 -4.08 -20.57 -10.09
CA GLY A 56 -3.72 -21.75 -9.30
C GLY A 56 -3.89 -21.60 -7.79
N MET A 57 -4.41 -20.48 -7.32
CA MET A 57 -4.91 -20.35 -5.94
C MET A 57 -6.21 -21.13 -5.76
N ASP A 58 -6.27 -21.98 -4.74
CA ASP A 58 -7.44 -22.80 -4.42
C ASP A 58 -8.43 -22.06 -3.48
N ALA A 59 -7.97 -21.04 -2.76
CA ALA A 59 -8.72 -20.26 -1.78
C ALA A 59 -8.09 -18.87 -1.57
N ASP A 60 -8.83 -17.97 -0.92
CA ASP A 60 -8.33 -16.69 -0.45
C ASP A 60 -7.17 -16.93 0.54
N ASN A 61 -6.16 -16.05 0.49
CA ASN A 61 -5.03 -16.10 1.42
C ASN A 61 -5.15 -14.98 2.46
N LYS A 62 -5.08 -15.33 3.74
CA LYS A 62 -5.12 -14.40 4.86
C LYS A 62 -3.70 -13.99 5.24
N GLN A 63 -3.35 -12.74 4.96
CA GLN A 63 -1.98 -12.25 5.13
C GLN A 63 -1.86 -11.08 6.12
N ALA A 64 -0.62 -10.77 6.49
CA ALA A 64 -0.29 -9.51 7.12
C ALA A 64 0.04 -8.47 6.03
N THR A 65 -0.60 -7.31 6.10
CA THR A 65 -0.35 -6.16 5.21
C THR A 65 0.26 -5.00 6.02
N VAL A 66 1.05 -4.17 5.33
CA VAL A 66 1.53 -2.88 5.83
C VAL A 66 1.05 -1.75 4.91
N MET A 67 0.97 -0.53 5.44
CA MET A 67 0.62 0.65 4.65
C MET A 67 1.88 1.26 4.02
N ASN A 68 1.84 1.55 2.71
CA ASN A 68 2.93 2.23 2.03
C ASN A 68 2.90 3.73 2.30
N LEU A 69 4.09 4.31 2.50
CA LEU A 69 4.29 5.74 2.68
C LEU A 69 5.17 6.31 1.58
N LEU A 70 4.76 7.42 0.99
CA LEU A 70 5.66 8.26 0.22
C LEU A 70 6.34 9.25 1.16
N VAL A 71 7.64 9.07 1.37
CA VAL A 71 8.42 9.87 2.32
C VAL A 71 9.35 10.84 1.59
N THR A 72 9.64 11.94 2.26
CA THR A 72 10.63 12.93 1.81
C THR A 72 11.46 13.40 2.98
N HIS A 73 12.59 14.04 2.70
CA HIS A 73 13.39 14.70 3.73
C HIS A 73 12.64 15.91 4.29
N GLN A 74 12.75 16.14 5.59
CA GLN A 74 12.05 17.24 6.29
C GLN A 74 12.39 18.65 5.78
N ASN A 75 13.50 18.78 5.04
CA ASN A 75 13.97 20.05 4.44
C ASN A 75 13.56 20.22 2.98
N MET A 76 12.78 19.31 2.39
CA MET A 76 12.21 19.56 1.06
C MET A 76 11.35 20.83 1.13
N ASP A 77 11.42 21.70 0.12
CA ASP A 77 10.63 22.92 0.16
C ASP A 77 9.13 22.60 0.08
N GLU A 78 8.31 23.41 0.78
CA GLU A 78 6.86 23.21 0.87
C GLU A 78 6.20 23.13 -0.50
N LYS A 79 6.63 23.98 -1.44
CA LYS A 79 6.06 24.07 -2.78
C LYS A 79 6.31 22.80 -3.58
N THR A 80 7.51 22.24 -3.53
CA THR A 80 7.84 20.97 -4.20
C THR A 80 7.03 19.83 -3.61
N ALA A 81 7.00 19.69 -2.28
CA ALA A 81 6.22 18.62 -1.63
C ALA A 81 4.72 18.73 -1.96
N TYR A 82 4.15 19.95 -1.92
CA TYR A 82 2.78 20.21 -2.34
C TYR A 82 2.54 19.79 -3.78
N SER A 83 3.44 20.18 -4.69
CA SER A 83 3.30 19.91 -6.14
C SER A 83 3.38 18.42 -6.44
N ILE A 84 4.23 17.67 -5.73
CA ILE A 84 4.31 16.21 -5.85
C ILE A 84 3.00 15.56 -5.42
N VAL A 85 2.49 15.88 -4.23
CA VAL A 85 1.25 15.29 -3.72
C VAL A 85 0.07 15.66 -4.64
N LYS A 86 0.00 16.92 -5.08
CA LYS A 86 -0.99 17.38 -6.05
C LYS A 86 -0.94 16.57 -7.34
N ALA A 87 0.25 16.42 -7.92
CA ALA A 87 0.42 15.67 -9.15
C ALA A 87 -0.05 14.22 -9.00
N ILE A 88 0.31 13.54 -7.90
CA ILE A 88 -0.09 12.15 -7.64
C ILE A 88 -1.61 12.01 -7.61
N PHE A 89 -2.31 12.91 -6.91
CA PHE A 89 -3.76 12.79 -6.75
C PHE A 89 -4.55 13.28 -7.96
N GLU A 90 -4.10 14.34 -8.63
CA GLU A 90 -4.80 14.90 -9.80
C GLU A 90 -4.53 14.10 -11.09
N HIS A 91 -3.40 13.38 -11.17
CA HIS A 91 -3.05 12.49 -12.28
C HIS A 91 -3.17 11.01 -11.91
N LYS A 92 -4.05 10.67 -10.95
CA LYS A 92 -4.22 9.30 -10.46
C LYS A 92 -4.48 8.28 -11.56
N GLU A 93 -5.29 8.64 -12.54
CA GLU A 93 -5.62 7.76 -13.66
C GLU A 93 -4.38 7.32 -14.46
N GLU A 94 -3.35 8.18 -14.52
CA GLU A 94 -2.09 7.83 -15.17
C GLU A 94 -1.32 6.77 -14.39
N LEU A 95 -1.33 6.86 -13.06
CA LEU A 95 -0.73 5.86 -12.18
C LEU A 95 -1.47 4.53 -12.22
N VAL A 96 -2.81 4.55 -12.31
CA VAL A 96 -3.63 3.33 -12.47
C VAL A 96 -3.29 2.57 -13.75
N ARG A 97 -2.99 3.30 -14.84
CA ARG A 97 -2.52 2.66 -16.09
C ARG A 97 -1.16 1.98 -15.96
N VAL A 98 -0.33 2.41 -15.00
CA VAL A 98 0.98 1.79 -14.71
C VAL A 98 0.84 0.62 -13.75
N HIS A 99 0.05 0.78 -12.68
CA HIS A 99 -0.15 -0.27 -11.68
C HIS A 99 -1.53 -0.18 -11.02
N LYS A 100 -2.26 -1.30 -11.00
CA LYS A 100 -3.65 -1.37 -10.50
C LYS A 100 -3.81 -0.92 -9.04
N GLU A 101 -2.87 -1.27 -8.17
CA GLU A 101 -2.86 -0.82 -6.76
C GLU A 101 -3.02 0.70 -6.57
N ALA A 102 -2.66 1.51 -7.58
CA ALA A 102 -2.92 2.95 -7.56
C ALA A 102 -4.41 3.29 -7.35
N GLU A 103 -5.35 2.40 -7.69
CA GLU A 103 -6.78 2.56 -7.40
C GLU A 103 -7.06 2.77 -5.90
N ASN A 104 -6.21 2.22 -5.03
CA ASN A 104 -6.40 2.20 -3.57
C ASN A 104 -5.82 3.42 -2.84
N PHE A 105 -5.01 4.27 -3.48
CA PHE A 105 -4.66 5.54 -2.85
C PHE A 105 -5.85 6.50 -2.95
N ARG A 106 -6.38 6.92 -1.80
CA ARG A 106 -7.58 7.77 -1.73
C ARG A 106 -7.40 8.87 -0.70
N LEU A 107 -8.06 10.00 -0.91
CA LEU A 107 -7.93 11.17 -0.04
C LEU A 107 -8.42 10.86 1.38
N GLU A 108 -9.51 10.11 1.49
CA GLU A 108 -10.10 9.69 2.77
C GLU A 108 -9.18 8.79 3.61
N ASN A 109 -8.19 8.15 2.99
CA ASN A 109 -7.22 7.31 3.68
C ASN A 109 -6.05 8.13 4.25
N GLN A 110 -5.91 9.40 3.86
CA GLN A 110 -4.87 10.28 4.36
C GLN A 110 -5.33 10.84 5.71
N LYS A 111 -4.92 10.19 6.79
CA LYS A 111 -5.30 10.55 8.16
C LYS A 111 -4.05 10.77 9.00
N LYS A 112 -4.19 11.47 10.12
CA LYS A 112 -3.09 11.71 11.06
C LYS A 112 -2.44 10.39 11.50
N GLU A 113 -3.25 9.37 11.77
CA GLU A 113 -2.82 8.04 12.23
C GLU A 113 -2.33 7.14 11.10
N ALA A 114 -2.48 7.55 9.83
CA ALA A 114 -2.02 6.79 8.67
C ALA A 114 -0.50 6.89 8.46
N SER A 115 0.19 7.73 9.24
CA SER A 115 1.66 7.87 9.20
C SER A 115 2.24 7.74 10.62
N PRO A 116 3.32 6.94 10.81
CA PRO A 116 4.06 6.88 12.07
C PRO A 116 5.02 8.07 12.25
N ILE A 117 5.15 8.93 11.24
CA ILE A 117 6.03 10.12 11.24
C ILE A 117 5.23 11.39 10.87
N PRO A 118 5.72 12.58 11.23
CA PRO A 118 5.03 13.83 10.90
C PRO A 118 4.78 14.01 9.40
N TRP A 119 3.62 14.57 9.05
CA TRP A 119 3.32 14.97 7.68
C TRP A 119 4.12 16.19 7.27
N HIS A 120 4.62 16.20 6.03
CA HIS A 120 5.30 17.36 5.47
C HIS A 120 4.33 18.56 5.31
N PRO A 121 4.71 19.81 5.62
CA PRO A 121 3.82 20.97 5.51
C PRO A 121 3.15 21.13 4.14
N GLY A 122 3.89 20.88 3.06
CA GLY A 122 3.34 20.91 1.70
C GLY A 122 2.25 19.87 1.44
N ALA A 123 2.39 18.67 2.01
CA ALA A 123 1.36 17.64 1.94
C ALA A 123 0.12 18.03 2.77
N VAL A 124 0.34 18.52 4.00
CA VAL A 124 -0.74 19.01 4.89
C VAL A 124 -1.57 20.09 4.20
N LYS A 125 -0.92 21.04 3.54
CA LYS A 125 -1.59 22.09 2.78
C LYS A 125 -2.49 21.54 1.69
N TYR A 126 -1.95 20.67 0.82
CA TYR A 126 -2.75 20.05 -0.25
C TYR A 126 -3.95 19.29 0.30
N PHE A 127 -3.74 18.45 1.32
CA PHE A 127 -4.81 17.66 1.91
C PHE A 127 -5.88 18.51 2.59
N SER A 128 -5.49 19.60 3.27
CA SER A 128 -6.42 20.55 3.88
C SER A 128 -7.31 21.23 2.85
N GLU A 129 -6.75 21.63 1.70
CA GLU A 129 -7.52 22.19 0.57
C GLU A 129 -8.54 21.20 0.00
N LYS A 130 -8.27 19.89 0.11
CA LYS A 130 -9.20 18.82 -0.26
C LYS A 130 -10.11 18.35 0.88
N GLY A 131 -10.15 19.09 2.00
CA GLY A 131 -11.04 18.85 3.13
C GLY A 131 -10.56 17.80 4.15
N ILE A 132 -9.30 17.36 4.05
CA ILE A 132 -8.71 16.39 4.96
C ILE A 132 -8.00 17.12 6.12
N LYS A 133 -8.26 16.67 7.36
CA LYS A 133 -7.61 17.22 8.55
C LYS A 133 -6.52 16.28 9.05
N LEU A 134 -5.27 16.73 8.98
CA LEU A 134 -4.09 15.95 9.40
C LEU A 134 -3.47 16.44 10.73
N GLN A 135 -4.05 17.49 11.32
CA GLN A 135 -3.63 18.06 12.61
C GLN A 135 -4.81 18.17 13.57
#